data_AF-A0AAD7T9E1-F1
#
_entry.id   AF-A0AAD7T9E1-F1
#
_cell.length_a   1.000
_cell.length_b   1.000
_cell.length_c   1.000
_cell.angle_alpha   90.00
_cell.angle_beta   90.00
_cell.angle_gamma   90.00
#
_symmetry.space_group_name_H-M   'P 1'
#
loop_
_entity.id
_entity.type
_entity.pdbx_description
1 polymer ?
#
loop_
_entity_poly.entity_id
_entity_poly.type
_entity_poly.pdbx_seq_one_letter_code
_entity_poly.pdbx_strand_id
1 'polypeptide(L)'
;MSTNMGAVLISCDFNNSSTPFCHFRQDSEDNSDWTRHRGPTPSQGTGPDGDYPDGRCFSECDFDTMGDLCGWTMETDSSIFGWEQWTGSTDMEGTGPDDDFSKPGCTSTCIASGDPHYTTFDRRRYNFMGNCSYLMAEACNTSLSPPFSVYADNEHRFNRLSITYIKAVHVHTLGVVVSVLKGGTVQVNWTTVNLPVTPAQGVSVFKSGKHYTVAADFGVTVRYDGNHYMDIKVTSDYKNTLCGLCGDYNGNPKDDFRTPSGQLVTNANDFGHSWNFDPK
;
A
#
# COMPACT_ATOMS: atom_id res chain seq x y z
N MET A 1 -3.71 -48.32 -17.47
CA MET A 1 -3.19 -47.33 -18.44
C MET A 1 -4.38 -46.48 -18.85
N SER A 2 -4.45 -45.16 -18.70
CA SER A 2 -3.44 -44.16 -18.36
C SER A 2 -4.15 -42.91 -17.81
N THR A 3 -3.58 -42.35 -16.75
CA THR A 3 -3.47 -40.93 -16.38
C THR A 3 -4.73 -40.07 -16.19
N ASN A 4 -5.00 -39.89 -14.90
CA ASN A 4 -5.53 -38.71 -14.23
C ASN A 4 -4.99 -37.39 -14.84
N MET A 5 -5.88 -36.50 -15.26
CA MET A 5 -5.62 -35.06 -15.39
C MET A 5 -6.61 -34.38 -14.46
N GLY A 6 -6.11 -33.90 -13.32
CA GLY A 6 -6.88 -33.08 -12.38
C GLY A 6 -7.45 -31.88 -13.13
N ALA A 7 -8.77 -31.76 -13.11
CA ALA A 7 -9.44 -30.54 -13.54
C ALA A 7 -9.04 -29.44 -12.56
N VAL A 8 -8.18 -28.53 -13.02
CA VAL A 8 -7.89 -27.27 -12.33
C VAL A 8 -9.21 -26.49 -12.29
N LEU A 9 -9.65 -26.09 -11.11
CA LEU A 9 -10.79 -25.20 -10.91
C LEU A 9 -10.37 -23.77 -11.33
N ILE A 10 -10.58 -23.41 -12.60
CA ILE A 10 -10.21 -22.08 -13.15
C ILE A 10 -11.36 -21.07 -13.01
N SER A 11 -12.49 -21.40 -12.35
CA SER A 11 -13.66 -20.50 -12.31
C SER A 11 -14.61 -20.76 -11.13
N CYS A 12 -14.06 -20.88 -9.92
CA CYS A 12 -14.89 -20.77 -8.72
C CYS A 12 -14.82 -19.33 -8.22
N ASP A 13 -15.95 -18.64 -8.27
CA ASP A 13 -16.20 -17.46 -7.45
C ASP A 13 -17.45 -17.75 -6.59
N PHE A 14 -17.45 -17.29 -5.34
CA PHE A 14 -18.64 -17.34 -4.48
C PHE A 14 -19.64 -16.20 -4.82
N ASN A 15 -19.47 -15.58 -5.99
CA ASN A 15 -20.24 -14.46 -6.52
C ASN A 15 -21.27 -14.89 -7.58
N ASN A 16 -21.21 -16.14 -8.05
CA ASN A 16 -22.10 -16.70 -9.06
C ASN A 16 -23.29 -17.45 -8.42
N SER A 17 -24.48 -16.87 -8.51
CA SER A 17 -25.74 -17.44 -8.00
C SER A 17 -26.20 -18.72 -8.71
N SER A 18 -25.64 -19.06 -9.88
CA SER A 18 -25.95 -20.30 -10.59
C SER A 18 -25.15 -21.52 -10.09
N THR A 19 -24.01 -21.31 -9.42
CA THR A 19 -23.19 -22.36 -8.79
C THR A 19 -22.60 -21.85 -7.45
N PRO A 20 -23.45 -21.50 -6.47
CA PRO A 20 -23.07 -20.67 -5.31
C PRO A 20 -22.10 -21.33 -4.32
N PHE A 21 -21.92 -22.64 -4.43
CA PHE A 21 -21.04 -23.42 -3.55
C PHE A 21 -19.89 -24.07 -4.31
N CYS A 22 -19.55 -23.62 -5.52
CA CYS A 22 -18.40 -24.13 -6.29
C CYS A 22 -18.26 -25.68 -6.32
N HIS A 23 -19.37 -26.40 -6.42
CA HIS A 23 -19.44 -27.87 -6.37
C HIS A 23 -19.05 -28.54 -5.04
N PHE A 24 -18.85 -27.78 -3.97
CA PHE A 24 -18.80 -28.31 -2.61
C PHE A 24 -20.19 -28.84 -2.21
N ARG A 25 -20.21 -30.02 -1.58
CA ARG A 25 -21.44 -30.72 -1.17
C ARG A 25 -21.43 -30.85 0.36
N GLN A 26 -22.49 -30.37 1.00
CA GLN A 26 -22.76 -30.56 2.43
C GLN A 26 -22.68 -32.05 2.78
N ASP A 27 -21.85 -32.41 3.75
CA ASP A 27 -21.89 -33.74 4.37
C ASP A 27 -23.14 -33.80 5.25
N SER A 28 -23.96 -34.85 5.07
CA SER A 28 -25.22 -35.00 5.81
C SER A 28 -25.09 -35.77 7.12
N GLU A 29 -23.89 -36.25 7.45
CA GLU A 29 -23.62 -37.03 8.67
C GLU A 29 -22.87 -36.23 9.75
N ASP A 30 -22.52 -34.97 9.50
CA ASP A 30 -22.04 -34.05 10.54
C ASP A 30 -23.18 -33.19 11.12
N ASN A 31 -22.94 -32.60 12.30
CA ASN A 31 -23.92 -31.75 12.99
C ASN A 31 -23.73 -30.25 12.66
N SER A 32 -23.23 -29.96 11.45
CA SER A 32 -22.74 -28.63 11.06
C SER A 32 -23.33 -28.21 9.72
N ASP A 33 -24.54 -27.66 9.72
CA ASP A 33 -25.11 -26.97 8.57
C ASP A 33 -24.17 -25.82 8.15
N TRP A 34 -23.70 -25.79 6.88
CA TRP A 34 -22.81 -24.73 6.40
C TRP A 34 -23.61 -23.44 6.19
N THR A 35 -23.63 -22.56 7.19
CA THR A 35 -24.11 -21.18 7.02
C THR A 35 -23.03 -20.34 6.31
N ARG A 36 -23.42 -19.46 5.37
CA ARG A 36 -22.47 -18.56 4.71
C ARG A 36 -22.01 -17.49 5.69
N HIS A 37 -20.78 -17.60 6.18
CA HIS A 37 -20.16 -16.69 7.13
C HIS A 37 -19.12 -15.78 6.45
N ARG A 38 -18.90 -14.59 7.02
CA ARG A 38 -17.66 -13.83 6.83
C ARG A 38 -16.82 -13.98 8.09
N GLY A 39 -15.52 -14.20 7.94
CA GLY A 39 -14.59 -14.52 9.04
C GLY A 39 -14.19 -16.01 9.09
N PRO A 40 -13.21 -16.37 9.93
CA PRO A 40 -12.66 -17.73 10.00
C PRO A 40 -13.70 -18.73 10.49
N THR A 41 -13.61 -19.98 10.01
CA THR A 41 -14.50 -21.04 10.51
C THR A 41 -14.18 -21.39 11.97
N PRO A 42 -15.14 -21.92 12.74
CA PRO A 42 -14.95 -22.27 14.17
C PRO A 42 -13.95 -23.40 14.43
N SER A 43 -13.50 -24.11 13.40
CA SER A 43 -12.60 -25.25 13.50
C SER A 43 -11.29 -25.03 12.74
N GLN A 44 -10.20 -25.52 13.30
CA GLN A 44 -8.86 -25.39 12.74
C GLN A 44 -8.73 -26.28 11.48
N GLY A 45 -8.29 -25.70 10.35
CA GLY A 45 -8.09 -26.43 9.09
C GLY A 45 -9.35 -26.60 8.23
N THR A 46 -10.43 -25.91 8.55
CA THR A 46 -11.65 -25.86 7.74
C THR A 46 -11.83 -24.46 7.15
N GLY A 47 -12.10 -24.35 5.85
CA GLY A 47 -12.27 -23.08 5.14
C GLY A 47 -11.26 -22.86 4.00
N PRO A 48 -11.58 -22.03 2.99
CA PRO A 48 -10.66 -21.72 1.89
C PRO A 48 -9.52 -20.79 2.34
N ASP A 49 -8.34 -20.89 1.72
CA ASP A 49 -7.13 -20.11 2.04
C ASP A 49 -7.23 -18.60 1.71
N GLY A 50 -8.42 -18.11 1.33
CA GLY A 50 -8.71 -16.70 1.02
C GLY A 50 -9.84 -16.52 0.00
N ASP A 51 -10.43 -15.33 -0.05
CA ASP A 51 -11.48 -14.96 -1.01
C ASP A 51 -10.91 -14.16 -2.19
N TYR A 52 -11.26 -14.57 -3.42
CA TYR A 52 -10.87 -13.99 -4.73
C TYR A 52 -11.96 -12.97 -5.17
N PRO A 53 -11.64 -11.84 -5.83
CA PRO A 53 -11.12 -11.88 -7.20
C PRO A 53 -9.78 -11.16 -7.42
N ASP A 54 -8.87 -11.87 -8.06
CA ASP A 54 -7.77 -11.42 -8.92
C ASP A 54 -6.81 -10.29 -8.48
N GLY A 55 -6.79 -9.88 -7.21
CA GLY A 55 -5.84 -8.89 -6.71
C GLY A 55 -5.94 -7.53 -7.41
N ARG A 56 -7.11 -7.22 -8.00
CA ARG A 56 -7.42 -5.91 -8.56
C ARG A 56 -8.08 -5.06 -7.48
N CYS A 57 -7.37 -4.00 -7.12
CA CYS A 57 -7.84 -3.01 -6.18
C CYS A 57 -8.93 -2.12 -6.78
N PHE A 58 -10.18 -2.37 -6.40
CA PHE A 58 -11.27 -1.42 -6.63
C PHE A 58 -11.20 -0.34 -5.55
N SER A 59 -10.70 0.83 -5.93
CA SER A 59 -10.53 2.02 -5.07
C SER A 59 -11.83 2.73 -4.70
N GLU A 60 -12.99 2.18 -5.06
CA GLU A 60 -14.29 2.87 -4.98
C GLU A 60 -15.28 2.18 -4.02
N CYS A 61 -14.85 1.09 -3.37
CA CYS A 61 -15.71 0.31 -2.48
C CYS A 61 -14.89 -0.30 -1.33
N ASP A 62 -15.00 0.29 -0.15
CA ASP A 62 -14.35 -0.17 1.10
C ASP A 62 -15.37 -0.57 2.19
N PHE A 63 -16.68 -0.40 1.95
CA PHE A 63 -17.77 -0.62 2.92
C PHE A 63 -17.64 0.16 4.24
N ASP A 64 -16.73 1.15 4.33
CA ASP A 64 -16.49 1.95 5.54
C ASP A 64 -17.55 3.04 5.74
N THR A 65 -18.28 3.39 4.68
CA THR A 65 -19.38 4.36 4.74
C THR A 65 -20.70 3.63 4.98
N MET A 66 -21.32 3.86 6.14
CA MET A 66 -22.62 3.26 6.48
C MET A 66 -23.68 3.62 5.43
N GLY A 67 -24.27 2.62 4.77
CA GLY A 67 -25.22 2.74 3.67
C GLY A 67 -24.61 2.69 2.27
N ASP A 68 -23.29 2.83 2.12
CA ASP A 68 -22.60 2.59 0.85
C ASP A 68 -22.29 1.10 0.70
N LEU A 69 -23.30 0.37 0.23
CA LEU A 69 -23.18 -1.06 -0.01
C LEU A 69 -22.51 -1.36 -1.36
N CYS A 70 -21.81 -0.43 -2.00
CA CYS A 70 -21.11 -0.67 -3.27
C CYS A 70 -21.97 -1.32 -4.38
N GLY A 71 -23.25 -0.91 -4.46
CA GLY A 71 -24.21 -1.46 -5.43
C GLY A 71 -24.87 -2.78 -5.01
N TRP A 72 -24.57 -3.32 -3.84
CA TRP A 72 -25.29 -4.46 -3.27
C TRP A 72 -26.67 -4.04 -2.75
N THR A 73 -27.66 -4.92 -2.88
CA THR A 73 -29.02 -4.72 -2.36
C THR A 73 -29.32 -5.77 -1.29
N MET A 74 -30.00 -5.37 -0.22
CA MET A 74 -30.46 -6.31 0.79
C MET A 74 -31.67 -7.08 0.26
N GLU A 75 -31.50 -8.39 0.04
CA GLU A 75 -32.61 -9.32 -0.07
C GLU A 75 -33.29 -9.43 1.30
N THR A 76 -34.59 -9.14 1.34
CA THR A 76 -35.39 -9.09 2.58
C THR A 76 -36.28 -10.33 2.75
N ASP A 77 -35.96 -11.42 2.06
CA ASP A 77 -36.70 -12.66 2.22
C ASP A 77 -36.60 -13.16 3.67
N SER A 78 -37.76 -13.35 4.29
CA SER A 78 -37.99 -13.79 5.66
C SER A 78 -37.35 -15.12 6.09
N SER A 79 -36.74 -15.86 5.15
CA SER A 79 -35.97 -17.09 5.41
C SER A 79 -34.46 -16.86 5.55
N ILE A 80 -33.98 -15.66 5.26
CA ILE A 80 -32.57 -15.28 5.31
C ILE A 80 -32.47 -14.08 6.25
N PHE A 81 -31.73 -14.22 7.35
CA PHE A 81 -31.41 -13.07 8.19
C PHE A 81 -30.60 -12.07 7.33
N GLY A 82 -31.19 -10.90 7.09
CA GLY A 82 -30.55 -9.84 6.30
C GLY A 82 -29.18 -9.45 6.87
N TRP A 83 -28.32 -8.92 6.01
CA TRP A 83 -26.97 -8.47 6.37
C TRP A 83 -27.02 -7.16 7.15
N GLU A 84 -26.30 -7.03 8.26
CA GLU A 84 -26.06 -5.74 8.93
C GLU A 84 -24.65 -5.24 8.59
N GLN A 85 -24.52 -3.97 8.18
CA GLN A 85 -23.22 -3.34 7.96
C GLN A 85 -22.62 -2.94 9.30
N TRP A 86 -21.35 -3.26 9.51
CA TRP A 86 -20.66 -3.00 10.77
C TRP A 86 -19.24 -2.48 10.50
N THR A 87 -18.77 -1.55 11.34
CA THR A 87 -17.42 -0.94 11.26
C THR A 87 -16.71 -1.11 12.62
N GLY A 88 -15.48 -1.64 12.61
CA GLY A 88 -14.65 -1.77 13.82
C GLY A 88 -13.73 -3.00 13.86
N SER A 89 -12.89 -3.09 14.90
CA SER A 89 -12.08 -4.26 15.23
C SER A 89 -12.84 -5.21 16.16
N THR A 90 -12.61 -6.52 16.06
CA THR A 90 -13.18 -7.47 17.04
C THR A 90 -12.49 -7.33 18.41
N ASP A 91 -13.20 -7.68 19.49
CA ASP A 91 -12.75 -7.50 20.87
C ASP A 91 -11.57 -8.42 21.29
N MET A 92 -11.08 -9.29 20.39
CA MET A 92 -10.09 -10.31 20.70
C MET A 92 -8.88 -10.23 19.77
N GLU A 93 -7.69 -10.18 20.37
CA GLU A 93 -6.41 -10.16 19.63
C GLU A 93 -6.23 -11.45 18.83
N GLY A 94 -5.96 -11.33 17.52
CA GLY A 94 -5.76 -12.48 16.61
C GLY A 94 -7.04 -13.07 16.01
N THR A 95 -8.18 -12.36 16.07
CA THR A 95 -9.43 -12.77 15.41
C THR A 95 -9.84 -11.81 14.29
N GLY A 96 -10.21 -12.37 13.13
CA GLY A 96 -10.57 -11.64 11.90
C GLY A 96 -9.78 -12.17 10.69
N PRO A 97 -10.18 -11.90 9.43
CA PRO A 97 -9.27 -12.06 8.30
C PRO A 97 -8.06 -11.12 8.46
N ASP A 98 -6.89 -11.52 7.95
CA ASP A 98 -5.67 -10.68 8.02
C ASP A 98 -5.81 -9.34 7.26
N ASP A 99 -6.84 -9.20 6.41
CA ASP A 99 -7.19 -8.02 5.63
C ASP A 99 -8.70 -8.06 5.28
N ASP A 100 -9.46 -7.02 5.62
CA ASP A 100 -10.93 -6.94 5.42
C ASP A 100 -11.34 -5.87 4.38
N PHE A 101 -10.37 -5.37 3.60
CA PHE A 101 -10.53 -4.25 2.65
C PHE A 101 -11.02 -2.93 3.27
N SER A 102 -11.23 -2.86 4.60
CA SER A 102 -11.50 -1.62 5.32
C SER A 102 -10.20 -0.81 5.47
N LYS A 103 -10.32 0.50 5.65
CA LYS A 103 -9.16 1.41 5.62
C LYS A 103 -8.00 0.90 6.50
N PRO A 104 -6.78 0.83 5.93
CA PRO A 104 -6.36 1.64 4.79
C PRO A 104 -6.73 1.04 3.41
N GLY A 105 -7.36 -0.14 3.37
CA GLY A 105 -7.79 -0.77 2.14
C GLY A 105 -6.63 -1.01 1.17
N CYS A 106 -6.96 -1.02 -0.11
CA CYS A 106 -6.04 -1.19 -1.22
C CYS A 106 -4.83 -0.25 -1.17
N THR A 107 -3.63 -0.82 -1.17
CA THR A 107 -2.38 -0.05 -1.07
C THR A 107 -1.44 -0.28 -2.24
N SER A 108 -0.64 0.73 -2.53
CA SER A 108 0.49 0.61 -3.44
C SER A 108 1.78 1.02 -2.76
N THR A 109 2.90 0.47 -3.25
CA THR A 109 4.22 0.69 -2.66
C THR A 109 5.22 1.12 -3.73
N CYS A 110 5.78 2.30 -3.55
CA CYS A 110 6.96 2.76 -4.26
C CYS A 110 8.21 2.33 -3.49
N ILE A 111 9.26 1.92 -4.20
CA ILE A 111 10.52 1.44 -3.61
C ILE A 111 11.68 2.16 -4.26
N ALA A 112 12.65 2.59 -3.45
CA ALA A 112 13.98 2.95 -3.91
C ALA A 112 15.01 2.10 -3.16
N SER A 113 15.78 1.31 -3.91
CA SER A 113 16.69 0.32 -3.35
C SER A 113 18.02 0.27 -4.10
N GLY A 114 19.12 0.28 -3.33
CA GLY A 114 20.44 -0.07 -3.84
C GLY A 114 20.95 0.85 -4.95
N ASP A 115 21.50 0.25 -6.01
CA ASP A 115 22.23 0.90 -7.10
C ASP A 115 21.41 0.91 -8.41
N PRO A 116 20.76 2.01 -8.75
CA PRO A 116 19.76 2.77 -8.01
C PRO A 116 18.39 2.41 -8.56
N HIS A 117 17.86 1.29 -8.06
CA HIS A 117 16.66 0.67 -8.59
C HIS A 117 15.43 1.31 -7.97
N TYR A 118 14.58 1.87 -8.81
CA TYR A 118 13.29 2.44 -8.42
C TYR A 118 12.16 1.55 -8.93
N THR A 119 11.11 1.46 -8.15
CA THR A 119 9.82 0.88 -8.54
C THR A 119 8.73 1.88 -8.17
N THR A 120 7.95 2.33 -9.15
CA THR A 120 6.84 3.27 -8.95
C THR A 120 5.63 2.59 -8.31
N PHE A 121 4.63 3.37 -7.91
CA PHE A 121 3.35 2.84 -7.43
C PHE A 121 2.63 1.98 -8.48
N ASP A 122 2.82 2.26 -9.77
CA ASP A 122 2.24 1.47 -10.85
C ASP A 122 3.14 0.31 -11.32
N ARG A 123 4.16 -0.02 -10.49
CA ARG A 123 5.10 -1.13 -10.66
C ARG A 123 6.07 -0.98 -11.84
N ARG A 124 6.26 0.23 -12.38
CA ARG A 124 7.32 0.49 -13.36
C ARG A 124 8.67 0.46 -12.67
N ARG A 125 9.57 -0.36 -13.19
CA ARG A 125 10.97 -0.45 -12.74
C ARG A 125 11.86 0.40 -13.61
N TYR A 126 12.79 1.13 -13.00
CA TYR A 126 13.81 1.88 -13.72
C TYR A 126 15.05 2.12 -12.86
N ASN A 127 16.15 2.51 -13.52
CA ASN A 127 17.41 2.84 -12.86
C ASN A 127 17.72 4.31 -13.09
N PHE A 128 18.09 5.01 -12.01
CA PHE A 128 18.48 6.43 -12.08
C PHE A 128 19.59 6.79 -11.09
N MET A 129 20.78 7.11 -11.60
CA MET A 129 22.02 7.34 -10.83
C MET A 129 22.22 8.80 -10.43
N GLY A 130 21.18 9.43 -9.91
CA GLY A 130 21.24 10.81 -9.42
C GLY A 130 21.87 10.92 -8.03
N ASN A 131 22.73 11.91 -7.81
CA ASN A 131 23.46 12.16 -6.55
C ASN A 131 23.04 13.45 -5.83
N CYS A 132 21.84 13.97 -6.15
CA CYS A 132 21.24 15.13 -5.50
C CYS A 132 20.12 14.70 -4.54
N SER A 133 19.36 15.67 -4.05
CA SER A 133 18.09 15.43 -3.37
C SER A 133 16.97 15.38 -4.40
N TYR A 134 16.02 14.46 -4.22
CA TYR A 134 14.92 14.25 -5.16
C TYR A 134 13.58 14.19 -4.44
N LEU A 135 12.54 14.70 -5.10
CA LEU A 135 11.16 14.47 -4.68
C LEU A 135 10.73 13.06 -5.07
N MET A 136 10.48 12.22 -4.07
CA MET A 136 10.04 10.84 -4.27
C MET A 136 8.54 10.78 -4.56
N ALA A 137 7.73 11.34 -3.67
CA ALA A 137 6.29 11.40 -3.81
C ALA A 137 5.73 12.63 -3.07
N GLU A 138 4.78 13.31 -3.65
CA GLU A 138 3.98 14.38 -3.04
C GLU A 138 2.55 14.33 -3.56
N ALA A 139 1.60 14.81 -2.76
CA ALA A 139 0.22 15.05 -3.21
C ALA A 139 0.15 16.34 -4.05
N CYS A 140 0.14 16.20 -5.37
CA CYS A 140 0.29 17.31 -6.33
C CYS A 140 -1.04 17.80 -6.90
N ASN A 141 -2.07 16.95 -6.90
CA ASN A 141 -3.41 17.30 -7.38
C ASN A 141 -4.37 17.49 -6.19
N THR A 142 -4.62 18.77 -5.90
CA THR A 142 -5.81 19.35 -5.25
C THR A 142 -6.09 19.13 -3.75
N SER A 143 -6.97 20.01 -3.28
CA SER A 143 -7.45 20.38 -1.95
C SER A 143 -8.03 19.27 -1.05
N LEU A 144 -7.80 18.00 -1.35
CA LEU A 144 -8.36 16.84 -0.66
C LEU A 144 -7.25 15.79 -0.46
N SER A 145 -7.23 15.21 0.75
CA SER A 145 -6.23 14.31 1.35
C SER A 145 -5.03 14.98 2.01
N PRO A 146 -4.63 14.56 3.24
CA PRO A 146 -3.64 15.28 4.01
C PRO A 146 -2.32 15.43 3.23
N PRO A 147 -1.73 16.64 3.23
CA PRO A 147 -0.53 16.90 2.48
C PRO A 147 0.62 16.09 3.07
N PHE A 148 1.34 15.42 2.17
CA PHE A 148 2.63 14.85 2.49
C PHE A 148 3.57 15.07 1.32
N SER A 149 4.86 15.19 1.62
CA SER A 149 5.91 15.05 0.63
C SER A 149 7.07 14.26 1.22
N VAL A 150 7.68 13.43 0.39
CA VAL A 150 8.82 12.58 0.74
C VAL A 150 9.98 12.94 -0.16
N TYR A 151 11.11 13.32 0.45
CA TYR A 151 12.36 13.58 -0.24
C TYR A 151 13.39 12.52 0.12
N ALA A 152 14.25 12.20 -0.83
CA ALA A 152 15.40 11.34 -0.61
C ALA A 152 16.68 12.05 -1.08
N ASP A 153 17.67 12.08 -0.19
CA ASP A 153 19.02 12.51 -0.53
C ASP A 153 19.79 11.31 -1.07
N ASN A 154 20.41 11.44 -2.23
CA ASN A 154 21.31 10.42 -2.76
C ASN A 154 22.77 10.90 -2.67
N GLU A 155 23.69 9.98 -2.40
CA GLU A 155 25.14 10.27 -2.38
C GLU A 155 25.92 9.23 -3.18
N HIS A 156 27.07 9.64 -3.74
CA HIS A 156 28.00 8.69 -4.34
C HIS A 156 28.61 7.76 -3.30
N ARG A 157 28.76 6.48 -3.64
CA ARG A 157 29.39 5.51 -2.75
C ARG A 157 30.92 5.64 -2.79
N PHE A 158 31.51 6.25 -1.77
CA PHE A 158 32.98 6.44 -1.65
C PHE A 158 33.57 7.17 -2.89
N ASN A 159 34.82 6.86 -3.27
CA ASN A 159 35.50 7.38 -4.46
C ASN A 159 34.97 6.81 -5.80
N ARG A 160 33.79 6.16 -5.84
CA ARG A 160 33.17 5.66 -7.08
C ARG A 160 32.00 6.55 -7.47
N LEU A 161 32.25 7.45 -8.42
CA LEU A 161 31.29 8.42 -8.97
C LEU A 161 30.20 7.79 -9.86
N SER A 162 30.18 6.46 -10.00
CA SER A 162 29.22 5.74 -10.85
C SER A 162 28.11 5.03 -10.06
N ILE A 163 28.04 5.22 -8.75
CA ILE A 163 27.15 4.47 -7.83
C ILE A 163 26.54 5.44 -6.83
N THR A 164 25.21 5.45 -6.69
CA THR A 164 24.48 6.32 -5.75
C THR A 164 23.61 5.54 -4.77
N TYR A 165 23.63 5.87 -3.48
CA TYR A 165 22.72 5.33 -2.46
C TYR A 165 21.96 6.42 -1.73
N ILE A 166 20.82 6.04 -1.16
CA ILE A 166 20.07 6.88 -0.24
C ILE A 166 20.93 7.19 0.98
N LYS A 167 21.03 8.48 1.28
CA LYS A 167 21.74 9.07 2.42
C LYS A 167 20.77 9.49 3.51
N ALA A 168 19.61 10.02 3.14
CA ALA A 168 18.59 10.46 4.07
C ALA A 168 17.22 10.39 3.42
N VAL A 169 16.19 10.21 4.25
CA VAL A 169 14.78 10.31 3.86
C VAL A 169 14.14 11.39 4.73
N HIS A 170 13.42 12.31 4.09
CA HIS A 170 12.72 13.41 4.74
C HIS A 170 11.23 13.30 4.44
N VAL A 171 10.42 13.23 5.49
CA VAL A 171 8.95 13.17 5.40
C VAL A 171 8.39 14.46 5.95
N HIS A 172 7.74 15.23 5.09
CA HIS A 172 7.05 16.46 5.45
C HIS A 172 5.55 16.16 5.49
N THR A 173 4.91 16.35 6.64
CA THR A 173 3.46 16.21 6.74
C THR A 173 2.93 16.89 7.99
N LEU A 174 1.67 17.35 7.98
CA LEU A 174 0.99 17.97 9.13
C LEU A 174 1.83 19.02 9.88
N GLY A 175 2.65 19.79 9.16
CA GLY A 175 3.50 20.85 9.72
C GLY A 175 4.77 20.35 10.45
N VAL A 176 5.07 19.06 10.40
CA VAL A 176 6.31 18.47 10.94
C VAL A 176 7.21 17.93 9.84
N VAL A 177 8.52 18.03 10.07
CA VAL A 177 9.55 17.44 9.22
C VAL A 177 10.24 16.33 10.00
N VAL A 178 10.09 15.09 9.53
CA VAL A 178 10.78 13.92 10.08
C VAL A 178 11.89 13.52 9.13
N SER A 179 13.13 13.59 9.58
CA SER A 179 14.31 13.19 8.80
C SER A 179 14.93 11.94 9.40
N VAL A 180 15.15 10.91 8.59
CA VAL A 180 15.91 9.72 8.97
C VAL A 180 17.20 9.71 8.18
N LEU A 181 18.32 9.91 8.88
CA LEU A 181 19.65 9.95 8.28
C LEU A 181 20.29 8.56 8.22
N LYS A 182 21.25 8.39 7.33
CA LYS A 182 22.11 7.19 7.28
C LYS A 182 22.74 6.90 8.65
N GLY A 183 22.76 5.63 9.01
CA GLY A 183 23.15 5.18 10.35
C GLY A 183 22.02 5.22 11.38
N GLY A 184 20.85 5.78 11.04
CA GLY A 184 19.64 5.68 11.85
C GLY A 184 19.38 6.84 12.80
N THR A 185 20.08 7.96 12.63
CA THR A 185 19.77 9.19 13.39
C THR A 185 18.43 9.74 12.91
N VAL A 186 17.46 9.87 13.81
CA VAL A 186 16.15 10.46 13.52
C VAL A 186 16.07 11.87 14.05
N GLN A 187 15.59 12.80 13.23
CA GLN A 187 15.35 14.18 13.60
C GLN A 187 13.89 14.56 13.36
N VAL A 188 13.31 15.33 14.28
CA VAL A 188 12.02 15.99 14.12
C VAL A 188 12.27 17.49 14.18
N ASN A 189 11.87 18.22 13.14
CA ASN A 189 12.12 19.66 13.00
C ASN A 189 13.60 20.00 13.32
N TRP A 190 14.52 19.28 12.68
CA TRP A 190 15.99 19.44 12.82
C TRP A 190 16.58 19.04 14.18
N THR A 191 15.77 18.60 15.14
CA THR A 191 16.24 18.18 16.46
C THR A 191 16.30 16.66 16.53
N THR A 192 17.44 16.11 16.94
CA THR A 192 17.59 14.65 17.12
C THR A 192 16.69 14.14 18.25
N VAL A 193 15.99 13.04 18.00
CA VAL A 193 15.05 12.43 18.94
C VAL A 193 15.33 10.95 19.13
N ASN A 194 14.87 10.41 20.27
CA ASN A 194 14.83 8.97 20.50
C ASN A 194 13.46 8.43 20.08
N LEU A 195 13.44 7.21 19.51
CA LEU A 195 12.21 6.52 19.10
C LEU A 195 11.67 5.63 20.23
N PRO A 196 10.35 5.40 20.30
CA PRO A 196 9.29 5.96 19.45
C PRO A 196 8.87 7.38 19.86
N VAL A 197 8.29 8.13 18.92
CA VAL A 197 7.82 9.51 19.13
C VAL A 197 6.61 9.81 18.23
N THR A 198 5.69 10.63 18.72
CA THR A 198 4.49 11.09 18.00
C THR A 198 4.60 12.62 17.83
N PRO A 199 5.25 13.11 16.76
CA PRO A 199 5.57 14.53 16.62
C PRO A 199 4.35 15.41 16.32
N ALA A 200 3.28 14.83 15.81
CA ALA A 200 1.99 15.49 15.57
C ALA A 200 0.86 14.47 15.77
N GLN A 201 -0.37 14.94 16.00
CA GLN A 201 -1.54 14.06 16.01
C GLN A 201 -1.63 13.31 14.69
N GLY A 202 -1.77 11.98 14.76
CA GLY A 202 -1.83 11.12 13.58
C GLY A 202 -0.48 10.75 12.95
N VAL A 203 0.65 11.30 13.42
CA VAL A 203 2.00 10.95 12.93
C VAL A 203 2.75 10.19 14.01
N SER A 204 3.20 8.97 13.71
CA SER A 204 4.01 8.14 14.60
C SER A 204 5.34 7.78 13.95
N VAL A 205 6.42 7.91 14.70
CA VAL A 205 7.77 7.55 14.26
C VAL A 205 8.33 6.49 15.20
N PHE A 206 8.70 5.34 14.65
CA PHE A 206 9.15 4.19 15.43
C PHE A 206 10.08 3.30 14.62
N LYS A 207 10.77 2.39 15.31
CA LYS A 207 11.61 1.38 14.66
C LYS A 207 10.86 0.05 14.62
N SER A 208 10.76 -0.55 13.44
CA SER A 208 10.18 -1.89 13.24
C SER A 208 11.18 -2.76 12.47
N GLY A 209 11.71 -3.78 13.14
CA GLY A 209 12.80 -4.59 12.62
C GLY A 209 14.02 -3.74 12.24
N LYS A 210 14.39 -3.76 10.96
CA LYS A 210 15.51 -2.98 10.40
C LYS A 210 15.14 -1.56 9.96
N HIS A 211 13.85 -1.23 9.94
CA HIS A 211 13.38 0.02 9.34
C HIS A 211 13.00 1.04 10.40
N TYR A 212 13.39 2.29 10.15
CA TYR A 212 12.83 3.48 10.76
C TYR A 212 11.56 3.80 9.98
N THR A 213 10.42 3.84 10.68
CA THR A 213 9.09 3.96 10.09
C THR A 213 8.45 5.27 10.51
N VAL A 214 8.00 6.05 9.54
CA VAL A 214 7.08 7.18 9.73
C VAL A 214 5.71 6.72 9.25
N ALA A 215 4.77 6.53 10.16
CA ALA A 215 3.41 6.14 9.85
C ALA A 215 2.47 7.32 10.12
N ALA A 216 1.62 7.62 9.15
CA ALA A 216 0.54 8.56 9.29
C ALA A 216 -0.80 7.83 9.26
N ASP A 217 -1.71 8.21 10.15
CA ASP A 217 -3.05 7.60 10.29
C ASP A 217 -3.96 7.81 9.08
N PHE A 218 -3.62 8.74 8.18
CA PHE A 218 -4.27 8.94 6.88
C PHE A 218 -3.72 8.06 5.76
N GLY A 219 -3.05 6.95 6.09
CA GLY A 219 -2.74 5.91 5.12
C GLY A 219 -1.40 6.06 4.38
N VAL A 220 -0.49 6.89 4.88
CA VAL A 220 0.89 7.02 4.36
C VAL A 220 1.86 6.36 5.33
N THR A 221 2.69 5.45 4.84
CA THR A 221 3.78 4.84 5.62
C THR A 221 5.08 4.93 4.84
N VAL A 222 6.10 5.53 5.45
CA VAL A 222 7.45 5.63 4.89
C VAL A 222 8.41 4.82 5.73
N ARG A 223 9.19 3.95 5.10
CA ARG A 223 10.20 3.13 5.78
C ARG A 223 11.56 3.37 5.16
N TYR A 224 12.59 3.45 6.00
CA TYR A 224 13.98 3.53 5.58
C TYR A 224 14.86 2.64 6.46
N ASP A 225 15.77 1.87 5.86
CA ASP A 225 16.67 0.96 6.58
C ASP A 225 17.88 1.67 7.22
N GLY A 226 18.06 2.97 6.97
CA GLY A 226 19.23 3.72 7.43
C GLY A 226 20.49 3.49 6.60
N ASN A 227 20.38 2.88 5.41
CA ASN A 227 21.52 2.52 4.57
C ASN A 227 21.30 2.73 3.07
N HIS A 228 20.31 2.06 2.46
CA HIS A 228 20.14 2.03 0.99
C HIS A 228 18.75 1.60 0.49
N TYR A 229 17.82 1.29 1.39
CA TYR A 229 16.48 0.83 1.04
C TYR A 229 15.43 1.70 1.71
N MET A 230 14.54 2.28 0.91
CA MET A 230 13.31 2.89 1.38
C MET A 230 12.10 2.39 0.61
N ASP A 231 10.95 2.48 1.25
CA ASP A 231 9.66 2.32 0.59
C ASP A 231 8.65 3.35 1.11
N ILE A 232 7.72 3.72 0.23
CA ILE A 232 6.56 4.56 0.52
C ILE A 232 5.35 3.72 0.19
N LYS A 233 4.52 3.44 1.19
CA LYS A 233 3.23 2.78 1.05
C LYS A 233 2.13 3.82 1.21
N VAL A 234 1.19 3.84 0.27
CA VAL A 234 0.02 4.75 0.27
C VAL A 234 -1.27 3.96 0.03
N THR A 235 -2.38 4.45 0.57
CA THR A 235 -3.73 3.95 0.28
C THR A 235 -4.23 4.41 -1.08
N SER A 236 -5.29 3.77 -1.58
CA SER A 236 -5.98 4.16 -2.80
C SER A 236 -6.60 5.56 -2.76
N ASP A 237 -6.73 6.18 -1.59
CA ASP A 237 -7.14 7.59 -1.43
C ASP A 237 -6.19 8.57 -2.16
N TYR A 238 -4.96 8.13 -2.44
CA TYR A 238 -3.95 8.90 -3.17
C TYR A 238 -3.87 8.58 -4.67
N LYS A 239 -4.78 7.75 -5.21
CA LYS A 239 -4.78 7.38 -6.62
C LYS A 239 -5.06 8.61 -7.50
N ASN A 240 -4.27 8.81 -8.55
CA ASN A 240 -4.32 9.96 -9.46
C ASN A 240 -4.00 11.34 -8.83
N THR A 241 -3.55 11.39 -7.56
CA THR A 241 -3.23 12.67 -6.89
C THR A 241 -1.74 12.88 -6.67
N LEU A 242 -0.92 11.85 -6.88
CA LEU A 242 0.51 11.88 -6.61
C LEU A 242 1.34 12.38 -7.79
N CYS A 243 2.53 12.88 -7.47
CA CYS A 243 3.60 13.06 -8.44
C CYS A 243 4.97 12.91 -7.76
N GLY A 244 6.04 12.82 -8.57
CA GLY A 244 7.41 12.59 -8.11
C GLY A 244 8.06 11.40 -8.81
N LEU A 245 9.24 10.98 -8.33
CA LEU A 245 9.93 9.80 -8.85
C LEU A 245 9.14 8.49 -8.71
N CYS A 246 8.17 8.45 -7.78
CA CYS A 246 7.30 7.29 -7.58
C CYS A 246 6.13 7.18 -8.56
N GLY A 247 6.03 8.06 -9.56
CA GLY A 247 4.94 8.07 -10.55
C GLY A 247 3.69 8.81 -10.06
N ASP A 248 2.61 8.74 -10.85
CA ASP A 248 1.35 9.45 -10.58
C ASP A 248 0.25 8.57 -9.94
N TYR A 249 0.54 7.27 -9.77
CA TYR A 249 -0.33 6.27 -9.14
C TYR A 249 -1.73 6.24 -9.78
N ASN A 250 -1.78 6.07 -11.10
CA ASN A 250 -3.02 6.02 -11.86
C ASN A 250 -3.38 4.58 -12.32
N GLY A 251 -2.47 3.62 -12.12
CA GLY A 251 -2.57 2.22 -12.52
C GLY A 251 -1.91 1.90 -13.87
N ASN A 252 -1.24 2.86 -14.52
CA ASN A 252 -0.60 2.70 -15.81
C ASN A 252 0.92 2.97 -15.71
N PRO A 253 1.75 1.91 -15.68
CA PRO A 253 3.20 2.10 -15.60
C PRO A 253 3.78 2.87 -16.80
N LYS A 254 3.10 2.90 -17.96
CA LYS A 254 3.67 3.48 -19.18
C LYS A 254 3.79 5.00 -19.13
N ASP A 255 3.01 5.69 -18.30
CA ASP A 255 3.05 7.14 -18.19
C ASP A 255 3.60 7.68 -16.86
N ASP A 256 4.17 6.83 -16.00
CA ASP A 256 4.86 7.24 -14.77
C ASP A 256 5.99 8.27 -14.97
N PHE A 257 6.57 8.36 -16.17
CA PHE A 257 7.69 9.26 -16.45
C PHE A 257 7.21 10.68 -16.79
N ARG A 258 6.32 11.23 -15.97
CA ARG A 258 5.86 12.63 -16.07
C ARG A 258 6.81 13.54 -15.29
N THR A 259 7.29 14.60 -15.94
CA THR A 259 8.07 15.65 -15.30
C THR A 259 7.17 16.56 -14.44
N PRO A 260 7.74 17.48 -13.62
CA PRO A 260 6.94 18.47 -12.90
C PRO A 260 6.04 19.35 -13.78
N SER A 261 6.39 19.53 -15.07
CA SER A 261 5.57 20.25 -16.03
C SER A 261 4.44 19.41 -16.65
N GLY A 262 4.31 18.15 -16.24
CA GLY A 262 3.34 17.19 -16.78
C GLY A 262 3.76 16.53 -18.11
N GLN A 263 4.95 16.84 -18.62
CA GLN A 263 5.46 16.27 -19.86
C GLN A 263 5.86 14.80 -19.66
N LEU A 264 5.36 13.91 -20.51
CA LEU A 264 5.79 12.52 -20.53
C LEU A 264 7.13 12.38 -21.27
N VAL A 265 8.13 11.81 -20.60
CA VAL A 265 9.44 11.49 -21.19
C VAL A 265 9.66 9.98 -21.25
N THR A 266 10.57 9.53 -22.12
CA THR A 266 10.87 8.11 -22.30
C THR A 266 12.16 7.67 -21.61
N ASN A 267 13.07 8.62 -21.37
CA ASN A 267 14.37 8.37 -20.76
C ASN A 267 14.29 8.51 -19.23
N ALA A 268 14.80 7.51 -18.50
CA ALA A 268 14.79 7.48 -17.04
C ALA A 268 15.68 8.57 -16.41
N ASN A 269 16.78 8.97 -17.07
CA ASN A 269 17.65 10.04 -16.58
C ASN A 269 16.99 11.41 -16.76
N ASP A 270 16.35 11.67 -17.89
CA ASP A 270 15.61 12.92 -18.11
C ASP A 270 14.47 13.06 -17.09
N PHE A 271 13.74 11.95 -16.85
CA PHE A 271 12.74 11.87 -15.80
C PHE A 271 13.34 12.13 -14.41
N GLY A 272 14.39 11.38 -14.05
CA GLY A 272 15.04 11.48 -12.75
C GLY A 272 15.58 12.86 -12.42
N HIS A 273 16.27 13.49 -13.39
CA HIS A 273 16.81 14.84 -13.22
C HIS A 273 15.72 15.92 -13.13
N SER A 274 14.56 15.71 -13.75
CA SER A 274 13.47 16.68 -13.68
C SER A 274 12.88 16.85 -12.28
N TRP A 275 13.02 15.84 -11.40
CA TRP A 275 12.56 15.85 -10.01
C TRP A 275 13.66 16.20 -9.00
N ASN A 276 14.79 16.75 -9.47
CA ASN A 276 15.83 17.27 -8.60
C ASN A 276 15.27 18.43 -7.75
N PHE A 277 15.54 18.38 -6.46
CA PHE A 277 15.15 19.39 -5.49
C PHE A 277 16.41 19.98 -4.84
N ASP A 278 16.53 21.30 -4.85
CA ASP A 278 17.57 22.00 -4.11
C ASP A 278 16.96 22.49 -2.78
N PRO A 279 17.36 21.92 -1.63
CA PRO A 279 16.87 22.37 -0.33
C PRO A 279 17.31 23.83 -0.11
N LYS A 280 16.32 24.74 -0.08
CA LYS A 280 16.52 26.14 0.31
C LYS A 280 16.81 26.28 1.79
#